data_AF-A0A4Q1EVH4-F1
#
_entry.id   AF-A0A4Q1EVH4-F1
#
_cell.length_a   1.000
_cell.length_b   1.000
_cell.length_c   1.000
_cell.angle_alpha   90.00
_cell.angle_beta   90.00
_cell.angle_gamma   90.00
#
_symmetry.space_group_name_H-M   'P 1'
#
loop_
_entity.id
_entity.type
_entity.pdbx_description
1 polymer ?
#
loop_
_entity_poly.entity_id
_entity_poly.type
_entity_poly.pdbx_seq_one_letter_code
_entity_poly.pdbx_strand_id
1 'polypeptide(L)'
;MITEAQENKITDYLIAQELSLDILVEIRDHMISQISDIQFNENVDFEEAFSKVKESWDGEFIMVNYLLFYPTKIPLIAKIIIQEKYSGLFKRSLMIGVLAFAINLLLIFMVTNQEQYNLFFKLLNGSFVLTTLLIWIFNYKIWKYIKADFKYKGKCLYTMYQQNLGLMVVCASSMTQVAIRNGHYAYHFSENRIIPML
;
A
#
# COMPACT_ATOMS: atom_id res chain seq x y z
N MET A 1 -33.23 11.03 6.52
CA MET A 1 -32.87 10.02 5.51
C MET A 1 -32.53 10.75 4.24
N ILE A 2 -31.32 10.58 3.72
CA ILE A 2 -30.89 11.21 2.48
C ILE A 2 -31.57 10.49 1.30
N THR A 3 -31.99 11.27 0.29
CA THR A 3 -32.59 10.75 -0.95
C THR A 3 -31.54 10.39 -1.98
N GLU A 4 -31.88 9.53 -2.95
CA GLU A 4 -30.95 9.15 -4.03
C GLU A 4 -30.41 10.36 -4.81
N ALA A 5 -31.25 11.37 -5.07
CA ALA A 5 -30.82 12.61 -5.73
C ALA A 5 -29.76 13.37 -4.91
N GLN A 6 -29.90 13.38 -3.59
CA GLN A 6 -28.94 14.02 -2.68
C GLN A 6 -27.65 13.21 -2.57
N GLU A 7 -27.72 11.87 -2.53
CA GLU A 7 -26.53 11.00 -2.59
C GLU A 7 -25.75 11.19 -3.89
N ASN A 8 -26.44 11.32 -5.02
CA ASN A 8 -25.82 11.63 -6.30
C ASN A 8 -25.13 12.99 -6.28
N LYS A 9 -25.75 14.01 -5.66
CA LYS A 9 -25.15 15.34 -5.52
C LYS A 9 -23.84 15.32 -4.70
N ILE A 10 -23.81 14.55 -3.60
CA ILE A 10 -22.60 14.34 -2.80
C ILE A 10 -21.54 13.62 -3.63
N THR A 11 -21.96 12.58 -4.37
CA THR A 11 -21.06 11.80 -5.21
C THR A 11 -20.43 12.65 -6.32
N ASP A 12 -21.22 13.47 -7.01
CA ASP A 12 -20.73 14.36 -8.07
C ASP A 12 -19.72 15.39 -7.53
N TYR A 13 -19.99 15.94 -6.33
CA TYR A 13 -19.05 16.81 -5.63
C TYR A 13 -17.71 16.10 -5.36
N LEU A 14 -17.73 14.87 -4.88
CA LEU A 14 -16.52 14.10 -4.56
C LEU A 14 -15.76 13.63 -5.80
N ILE A 15 -16.45 13.32 -6.90
CA ILE A 15 -15.81 13.00 -8.18
C ILE A 15 -14.98 14.19 -8.68
N ALA A 16 -15.45 15.42 -8.47
CA ALA A 16 -14.73 16.64 -8.85
C ALA A 16 -13.44 16.85 -8.02
N GLN A 17 -13.30 16.20 -6.86
CA GLN A 17 -12.10 16.29 -6.00
C GLN A 17 -10.99 15.31 -6.39
N GLU A 18 -11.11 14.61 -7.52
CA GLU A 18 -10.09 13.66 -8.04
C GLU A 18 -9.69 12.55 -7.05
N LEU A 19 -10.63 12.11 -6.22
CA LEU A 19 -10.42 11.03 -5.25
C LEU A 19 -10.37 9.66 -5.94
N SER A 20 -9.58 8.73 -5.40
CA SER A 20 -9.64 7.32 -5.81
C SER A 20 -10.95 6.68 -5.36
N LEU A 21 -11.40 5.65 -6.08
CA LEU A 21 -12.72 5.06 -5.85
C LEU A 21 -12.92 4.57 -4.41
N ASP A 22 -11.92 3.91 -3.83
CA ASP A 22 -12.00 3.37 -2.48
C ASP A 22 -12.16 4.50 -1.44
N ILE A 23 -11.42 5.61 -1.64
CA ILE A 23 -11.44 6.78 -0.76
C ILE A 23 -12.71 7.59 -0.97
N LEU A 24 -13.19 7.69 -2.21
CA LEU A 24 -14.45 8.34 -2.54
C LEU A 24 -15.61 7.67 -1.80
N VAL A 25 -15.68 6.34 -1.80
CA VAL A 25 -16.72 5.59 -1.08
C VAL A 25 -16.64 5.87 0.42
N GLU A 26 -15.46 5.80 1.01
CA GLU A 26 -15.25 6.05 2.45
C GLU A 26 -15.64 7.48 2.84
N ILE A 27 -15.20 8.49 2.10
CA ILE A 27 -15.53 9.90 2.35
C ILE A 27 -17.01 10.15 2.12
N ARG A 28 -17.62 9.59 1.07
CA ARG A 28 -19.05 9.75 0.80
C ARG A 28 -19.89 9.24 1.95
N ASP A 29 -19.59 8.05 2.47
CA ASP A 29 -20.34 7.47 3.58
C ASP A 29 -20.17 8.34 4.86
N HIS A 30 -18.98 8.87 5.11
CA HIS A 30 -18.74 9.84 6.19
C HIS A 30 -19.50 11.16 6.01
N MET A 31 -19.47 11.75 4.82
CA MET A 31 -20.20 13.00 4.54
C MET A 31 -21.72 12.79 4.69
N ILE A 32 -22.27 11.66 4.22
CA ILE A 32 -23.70 11.33 4.39
C ILE A 32 -24.07 11.26 5.87
N SER A 33 -23.24 10.64 6.69
CA SER A 33 -23.44 10.59 8.15
C SER A 33 -23.43 11.99 8.75
N GLN A 34 -22.40 12.79 8.45
CA GLN A 34 -22.27 14.16 8.99
C GLN A 34 -23.42 15.07 8.56
N ILE A 35 -23.85 15.00 7.29
CA ILE A 35 -25.01 15.75 6.81
C ILE A 35 -26.25 15.34 7.61
N SER A 36 -26.48 14.04 7.78
CA SER A 36 -27.63 13.54 8.54
C SER A 36 -27.61 14.01 9.99
N ASP A 37 -26.43 13.99 10.62
CA ASP A 37 -26.24 14.46 12.00
C ASP A 37 -26.51 15.96 12.12
N ILE A 38 -26.03 16.79 11.18
CA ILE A 38 -26.26 18.23 11.16
C ILE A 38 -27.74 18.54 10.92
N GLN A 39 -28.38 17.89 9.94
CA GLN A 39 -29.81 18.05 9.70
C GLN A 39 -30.65 17.73 10.93
N PHE A 40 -30.27 16.67 11.67
CA PHE A 40 -30.96 16.26 12.88
C PHE A 40 -30.71 17.20 14.06
N ASN A 41 -29.44 17.53 14.34
CA ASN A 41 -29.05 18.30 15.51
C ASN A 41 -29.34 19.80 15.39
N GLU A 42 -29.20 20.36 14.19
CA GLU A 42 -29.39 21.79 13.94
C GLU A 42 -30.75 22.10 13.31
N ASN A 43 -31.53 21.07 12.97
CA ASN A 43 -32.84 21.19 12.33
C ASN A 43 -32.80 22.04 11.03
N VAL A 44 -31.78 21.80 10.22
CA VAL A 44 -31.54 22.49 8.94
C VAL A 44 -31.86 21.58 7.75
N ASP A 45 -32.08 22.18 6.58
CA ASP A 45 -32.29 21.41 5.36
C ASP A 45 -30.98 20.80 4.82
N PHE A 46 -31.10 20.00 3.78
CA PHE A 46 -29.97 19.30 3.17
C PHE A 46 -28.96 20.26 2.55
N GLU A 47 -29.40 21.35 1.92
CA GLU A 47 -28.50 22.26 1.22
C GLU A 47 -27.63 23.01 2.21
N GLU A 48 -28.22 23.45 3.33
CA GLU A 48 -27.48 24.10 4.41
C GLU A 48 -26.51 23.12 5.09
N ALA A 49 -26.98 21.92 5.46
CA ALA A 49 -26.13 20.89 6.06
C ALA A 49 -24.98 20.50 5.13
N PHE A 50 -25.26 20.30 3.84
CA PHE A 50 -24.24 19.95 2.86
C PHE A 50 -23.24 21.09 2.65
N SER A 51 -23.68 22.35 2.69
CA SER A 51 -22.75 23.50 2.66
C SER A 51 -21.78 23.49 3.84
N LYS A 52 -22.31 23.31 5.07
CA LYS A 52 -21.49 23.23 6.29
C LYS A 52 -20.49 22.08 6.25
N VAL A 53 -20.91 20.92 5.73
CA VAL A 53 -20.00 19.79 5.55
C VAL A 53 -18.94 20.12 4.50
N LYS A 54 -19.26 20.70 3.35
CA LYS A 54 -18.22 21.11 2.38
C LYS A 54 -17.19 22.05 3.00
N GLU A 55 -17.63 23.00 3.83
CA GLU A 55 -16.76 23.91 4.56
C GLU A 55 -15.89 23.17 5.60
N SER A 56 -16.43 22.18 6.31
CA SER A 56 -15.65 21.39 7.27
C SER A 56 -14.58 20.50 6.61
N TRP A 57 -14.77 20.16 5.33
CA TRP A 57 -13.82 19.41 4.52
C TRP A 57 -12.92 20.32 3.68
N ASP A 58 -13.01 21.64 3.85
CA ASP A 58 -12.12 22.56 3.14
C ASP A 58 -10.66 22.29 3.52
N GLY A 59 -9.77 22.32 2.53
CA GLY A 59 -8.35 21.99 2.70
C GLY A 59 -8.01 20.48 2.70
N GLU A 60 -8.96 19.58 2.96
CA GLU A 60 -8.72 18.12 2.96
C GLU A 60 -8.43 17.57 1.55
N PHE A 61 -8.90 18.27 0.52
CA PHE A 61 -8.69 17.92 -0.89
C PHE A 61 -7.44 18.57 -1.51
N ILE A 62 -6.63 19.29 -0.72
CA ILE A 62 -5.39 19.89 -1.23
C ILE A 62 -4.44 18.78 -1.70
N MET A 63 -3.94 18.93 -2.93
CA MET A 63 -3.02 17.98 -3.54
C MET A 63 -1.62 18.08 -2.92
N VAL A 64 -1.22 17.02 -2.23
CA VAL A 64 0.07 16.90 -1.56
C VAL A 64 0.96 15.86 -2.23
N ASN A 65 2.27 16.03 -2.08
CA ASN A 65 3.23 15.00 -2.48
C ASN A 65 3.19 13.84 -1.48
N TYR A 66 3.10 12.61 -2.00
CA TYR A 66 3.26 11.39 -1.22
C TYR A 66 4.26 10.47 -1.90
N LEU A 67 5.46 10.36 -1.32
CA LEU A 67 6.61 9.73 -1.97
C LEU A 67 6.52 8.20 -2.05
N LEU A 68 5.66 7.59 -1.23
CA LEU A 68 5.70 6.16 -0.97
C LEU A 68 4.79 5.41 -1.95
N PHE A 69 5.35 5.00 -3.10
CA PHE A 69 4.67 4.21 -4.14
C PHE A 69 3.60 4.95 -4.97
N TYR A 70 3.49 6.27 -4.83
CA TYR A 70 2.63 7.12 -5.66
C TYR A 70 3.50 8.04 -6.53
N PRO A 71 3.43 7.93 -7.87
CA PRO A 71 4.19 8.79 -8.76
C PRO A 71 3.57 10.19 -8.91
N THR A 72 2.30 10.34 -8.53
CA THR A 72 1.51 11.57 -8.67
C THR A 72 1.13 12.12 -7.30
N LYS A 73 0.78 13.42 -7.27
CA LYS A 73 0.17 14.03 -6.09
C LYS A 73 -1.15 13.33 -5.74
N ILE A 74 -1.46 13.29 -4.45
CA ILE A 74 -2.72 12.76 -3.93
C ILE A 74 -3.37 13.78 -2.99
N PRO A 75 -4.70 13.75 -2.80
CA PRO A 75 -5.37 14.58 -1.80
C PRO A 75 -4.83 14.36 -0.39
N LEU A 76 -4.83 15.40 0.45
CA LEU A 76 -4.33 15.33 1.84
C LEU A 76 -5.05 14.25 2.64
N ILE A 77 -6.38 14.18 2.55
CA ILE A 77 -7.17 13.15 3.22
C ILE A 77 -6.74 11.74 2.81
N ALA A 78 -6.44 11.53 1.52
CA ALA A 78 -5.99 10.24 1.02
C ALA A 78 -4.67 9.84 1.66
N LYS A 79 -3.73 10.78 1.80
CA LYS A 79 -2.47 10.56 2.52
C LYS A 79 -2.70 10.16 3.97
N ILE A 80 -3.60 10.84 4.68
CA ILE A 80 -3.92 10.56 6.09
C ILE A 80 -4.48 9.14 6.23
N ILE A 81 -5.50 8.79 5.44
CA ILE A 81 -6.12 7.45 5.44
C ILE A 81 -5.07 6.36 5.16
N ILE A 82 -4.21 6.57 4.16
CA ILE A 82 -3.13 5.63 3.84
C ILE A 82 -2.17 5.47 5.02
N GLN A 83 -1.74 6.56 5.63
CA GLN A 83 -0.81 6.53 6.75
C GLN A 83 -1.40 5.81 7.96
N GLU A 84 -2.66 6.08 8.30
CA GLU A 84 -3.34 5.44 9.41
C GLU A 84 -3.51 3.93 9.17
N LYS A 85 -3.97 3.55 7.98
CA LYS A 85 -4.25 2.15 7.63
C LYS A 85 -2.99 1.30 7.47
N TYR A 86 -1.92 1.86 6.92
CA TYR A 86 -0.73 1.09 6.51
C TYR A 86 0.52 1.32 7.37
N SER A 87 0.59 2.34 8.24
CA SER A 87 1.78 2.60 9.07
C SER A 87 2.18 1.40 9.94
N GLY A 88 1.21 0.75 10.59
CA GLY A 88 1.44 -0.41 11.42
C GLY A 88 1.96 -1.62 10.63
N LEU A 89 1.39 -1.85 9.43
CA LEU A 89 1.84 -2.91 8.53
C LEU A 89 3.25 -2.64 8.01
N PHE A 90 3.52 -1.42 7.59
CA PHE A 90 4.84 -1.01 7.12
C PHE A 90 5.92 -1.21 8.18
N LYS A 91 5.67 -0.80 9.43
CA LYS A 91 6.61 -0.99 10.55
C LYS A 91 6.91 -2.46 10.78
N ARG A 92 5.89 -3.33 10.77
CA ARG A 92 6.08 -4.79 10.94
C ARG A 92 6.88 -5.40 9.79
N SER A 93 6.57 -5.03 8.55
CA SER A 93 7.31 -5.49 7.37
C SER A 93 8.77 -5.05 7.40
N LEU A 94 9.05 -3.80 7.80
CA LEU A 94 10.40 -3.29 7.97
C LEU A 94 11.17 -4.09 9.03
N MET A 95 10.56 -4.39 10.18
CA MET A 95 11.19 -5.19 11.23
C MET A 95 11.54 -6.61 10.74
N ILE A 96 10.64 -7.25 10.00
CA ILE A 96 10.91 -8.58 9.40
C ILE A 96 12.07 -8.49 8.40
N GLY A 97 12.11 -7.46 7.56
CA GLY A 97 13.21 -7.24 6.61
C GLY A 97 14.55 -7.04 7.30
N VAL A 98 14.59 -6.20 8.35
CA VAL A 98 15.81 -5.97 9.14
C VAL A 98 16.28 -7.26 9.83
N LEU A 99 15.36 -8.04 10.39
CA LEU A 99 15.68 -9.33 10.99
C LEU A 99 16.28 -10.30 9.96
N ALA A 100 15.65 -10.43 8.79
CA ALA A 100 16.13 -11.31 7.72
C ALA A 100 17.50 -10.86 7.19
N PHE A 101 17.74 -9.55 7.11
CA PHE A 101 19.05 -9.01 6.76
C PHE A 101 20.11 -9.32 7.81
N ALA A 102 19.80 -9.16 9.10
CA ALA A 102 20.70 -9.52 10.19
C ALA A 102 21.04 -11.02 10.19
N ILE A 103 20.05 -11.90 9.96
CA ILE A 103 20.26 -13.34 9.81
C ILE A 103 21.19 -13.64 8.62
N ASN A 104 20.99 -12.98 7.47
CA ASN A 104 21.90 -13.13 6.33
C ASN A 104 23.34 -12.75 6.68
N LEU A 105 23.55 -11.65 7.39
CA LEU A 105 24.89 -11.25 7.84
C LEU A 105 25.50 -12.27 8.80
N LEU A 106 24.73 -12.77 9.76
CA LEU A 106 25.20 -13.81 10.69
C LEU A 106 25.59 -15.10 9.96
N LEU A 107 24.82 -15.50 8.95
CA LEU A 107 25.13 -16.69 8.14
C LEU A 107 26.47 -16.56 7.40
N ILE A 108 26.86 -15.34 6.98
CA ILE A 108 28.17 -15.11 6.36
C ILE A 108 29.30 -15.45 7.34
N PHE A 109 29.16 -15.07 8.61
CA PHE A 109 30.21 -15.29 9.62
C PHE A 109 30.23 -16.72 10.19
N MET A 110 29.07 -17.39 10.27
CA MET A 110 28.98 -18.72 10.86
C MET A 110 29.30 -19.86 9.90
N VAL A 111 29.10 -19.65 8.59
CA VAL A 111 29.23 -20.73 7.61
C VAL A 111 30.63 -20.72 7.01
N THR A 112 31.37 -21.81 7.21
CA THR A 112 32.75 -21.97 6.72
C THR A 112 32.83 -22.36 5.24
N ASN A 113 31.74 -22.91 4.67
CA ASN A 113 31.72 -23.39 3.29
C ASN A 113 30.71 -22.59 2.44
N GLN A 114 31.21 -22.04 1.33
CA GLN A 114 30.42 -21.29 0.37
C GLN A 114 29.19 -22.05 -0.16
N GLU A 115 29.26 -23.37 -0.35
CA GLU A 115 28.12 -24.18 -0.80
C GLU A 115 27.00 -24.20 0.25
N GLN A 116 27.36 -24.34 1.53
CA GLN A 116 26.41 -24.28 2.63
C GLN A 116 25.79 -22.89 2.73
N TYR A 117 26.58 -21.83 2.57
CA TYR A 117 26.09 -20.45 2.58
C TYR A 117 25.09 -20.22 1.44
N ASN A 118 25.43 -20.67 0.23
CA ASN A 118 24.55 -20.57 -0.93
C ASN A 118 23.22 -21.29 -0.70
N LEU A 119 23.23 -22.47 -0.06
CA LEU A 119 22.02 -23.21 0.26
C LEU A 119 21.15 -22.44 1.26
N PHE A 120 21.72 -21.97 2.38
CA PHE A 120 20.96 -21.20 3.38
C PHE A 120 20.43 -19.88 2.83
N PHE A 121 21.25 -19.17 2.04
CA PHE A 121 20.85 -17.93 1.38
C PHE A 121 19.64 -18.16 0.46
N LYS A 122 19.67 -19.21 -0.37
CA LYS A 122 18.55 -19.56 -1.25
C LYS A 122 17.31 -19.99 -0.48
N LEU A 123 17.45 -20.77 0.59
CA LEU A 123 16.31 -21.17 1.43
C LEU A 123 15.65 -19.97 2.10
N LEU A 124 16.43 -19.08 2.71
CA LEU A 124 15.92 -17.90 3.40
C LEU A 124 15.21 -16.96 2.42
N ASN A 125 15.88 -16.58 1.32
CA ASN A 125 15.29 -15.66 0.34
C ASN A 125 14.14 -16.32 -0.46
N GLY A 126 14.26 -17.61 -0.77
CA GLY A 126 13.22 -18.39 -1.43
C GLY A 126 11.95 -18.54 -0.59
N SER A 127 12.07 -18.57 0.74
CA SER A 127 10.91 -18.62 1.63
C SER A 127 9.98 -17.41 1.47
N PHE A 128 10.52 -16.20 1.25
CA PHE A 128 9.72 -15.00 0.99
C PHE A 128 8.93 -15.11 -0.32
N VAL A 129 9.56 -15.64 -1.37
CA VAL A 129 8.89 -15.88 -2.66
C VAL A 129 7.78 -16.92 -2.49
N LEU A 130 8.07 -18.03 -1.81
CA LEU A 130 7.10 -19.09 -1.54
C LEU A 130 5.91 -18.57 -0.74
N THR A 131 6.14 -17.85 0.36
CA THR A 131 5.06 -17.25 1.16
C THR A 131 4.19 -16.31 0.32
N THR A 132 4.79 -15.49 -0.53
CA THR A 132 4.03 -14.59 -1.43
C THR A 132 3.14 -15.38 -2.38
N LEU A 133 3.66 -16.44 -3.00
CA LEU A 133 2.88 -17.32 -3.89
C LEU A 133 1.75 -18.03 -3.14
N LEU A 134 1.99 -18.55 -1.94
CA LEU A 134 0.98 -19.21 -1.13
C LEU A 134 -0.15 -18.24 -0.75
N ILE A 135 0.17 -17.02 -0.32
CA ILE A 135 -0.84 -15.99 -0.03
C ILE A 135 -1.70 -15.73 -1.27
N TRP A 136 -1.08 -15.64 -2.45
CA TRP A 136 -1.77 -15.34 -3.70
C TRP A 136 -2.69 -16.49 -4.17
N ILE A 137 -2.28 -17.74 -3.95
CA ILE A 137 -3.05 -18.94 -4.26
C ILE A 137 -4.23 -19.10 -3.28
N PHE A 138 -3.97 -19.04 -1.97
CA PHE A 138 -5.00 -19.27 -0.95
C PHE A 138 -6.01 -18.13 -0.86
N ASN A 139 -5.61 -16.89 -1.17
CA ASN A 139 -6.52 -15.75 -1.23
C ASN A 139 -7.05 -15.53 -2.65
N TYR A 140 -7.65 -16.57 -3.24
CA TYR A 140 -8.19 -16.54 -4.61
C TYR A 140 -9.19 -15.38 -4.84
N LYS A 141 -9.83 -14.85 -3.79
CA LYS A 141 -10.67 -13.64 -3.86
C LYS A 141 -9.92 -12.42 -4.39
N ILE A 142 -8.60 -12.33 -4.19
CA ILE A 142 -7.76 -11.26 -4.74
C ILE A 142 -7.95 -11.16 -6.25
N TRP A 143 -8.08 -12.28 -6.95
CA TRP A 143 -8.23 -12.36 -8.41
C TRP A 143 -9.47 -11.63 -8.92
N LYS A 144 -10.53 -11.54 -8.10
CA LYS A 144 -11.73 -10.76 -8.42
C LYS A 144 -11.41 -9.26 -8.53
N TYR A 145 -10.51 -8.75 -7.69
CA TYR A 145 -10.12 -7.34 -7.64
C TYR A 145 -9.01 -6.99 -8.65
N ILE A 146 -8.36 -8.00 -9.27
CA ILE A 146 -7.37 -7.82 -10.35
C ILE A 146 -8.04 -7.52 -11.69
N LYS A 147 -9.29 -7.98 -11.91
CA LYS A 147 -9.99 -7.74 -13.17
C LYS A 147 -10.02 -6.24 -13.44
N ALA A 148 -9.37 -5.84 -14.52
CA ALA A 148 -9.26 -4.45 -14.92
C ALA A 148 -10.65 -3.94 -15.31
N ASP A 149 -11.30 -3.20 -14.42
CA ASP A 149 -12.42 -2.36 -14.81
C ASP A 149 -11.86 -1.10 -15.48
N PHE A 150 -11.68 -1.19 -16.80
CA PHE A 150 -11.15 -0.08 -17.60
C PHE A 150 -12.14 1.08 -17.75
N LYS A 151 -13.35 0.98 -17.20
CA LYS A 151 -14.39 2.03 -17.29
C LYS A 151 -13.89 3.39 -16.77
N TYR A 152 -12.89 3.39 -15.87
CA TYR A 152 -12.34 4.60 -15.27
C TYR A 152 -10.85 4.85 -15.58
N LYS A 153 -10.30 4.16 -16.59
CA LYS A 153 -8.89 4.30 -17.01
C LYS A 153 -8.57 5.76 -17.37
N GLY A 154 -7.60 6.37 -16.69
CA GLY A 154 -7.17 7.76 -16.93
C GLY A 154 -7.84 8.83 -16.04
N LYS A 155 -8.83 8.45 -15.22
CA LYS A 155 -9.24 9.25 -14.07
C LYS A 155 -8.36 8.86 -12.87
N CYS A 156 -8.28 9.71 -11.84
CA CYS A 156 -7.57 9.42 -10.57
C CYS A 156 -8.24 8.29 -9.75
N LEU A 157 -8.68 7.22 -10.41
CA LEU A 157 -9.61 6.19 -9.95
C LEU A 157 -9.03 4.77 -10.08
N TYR A 158 -7.70 4.61 -10.11
CA TYR A 158 -7.15 3.31 -9.76
C TYR A 158 -7.47 3.06 -8.29
N THR A 159 -8.11 1.94 -7.98
CA THR A 159 -8.29 1.53 -6.59
C THR A 159 -6.91 1.37 -5.97
N MET A 160 -6.77 1.69 -4.68
CA MET A 160 -5.50 1.46 -3.98
C MET A 160 -5.08 -0.02 -4.11
N TYR A 161 -6.07 -0.91 -4.21
CA TYR A 161 -5.88 -2.33 -4.51
C TYR A 161 -5.13 -2.59 -5.84
N GLN A 162 -5.48 -1.91 -6.93
CA GLN A 162 -4.83 -2.09 -8.23
C GLN A 162 -3.37 -1.58 -8.23
N GLN A 163 -3.11 -0.44 -7.58
CA GLN A 163 -1.75 0.08 -7.43
C GLN A 163 -0.89 -0.82 -6.54
N ASN A 164 -1.44 -1.27 -5.40
CA ASN A 164 -0.77 -2.21 -4.49
C ASN A 164 -0.47 -3.56 -5.16
N LEU A 165 -1.29 -3.98 -6.13
CA LEU A 165 -1.02 -5.18 -6.92
C LEU A 165 0.18 -5.02 -7.84
N GLY A 166 0.29 -3.88 -8.55
CA GLY A 166 1.45 -3.58 -9.37
C GLY A 166 2.73 -3.57 -8.53
N LEU A 167 2.68 -2.93 -7.36
CA LEU A 167 3.79 -2.94 -6.40
C LEU A 167 4.14 -4.36 -5.94
N MET A 168 3.14 -5.18 -5.60
CA MET A 168 3.34 -6.57 -5.19
C MET A 168 4.06 -7.37 -6.28
N VAL A 169 3.65 -7.24 -7.54
CA VAL A 169 4.28 -7.93 -8.69
C VAL A 169 5.74 -7.51 -8.84
N VAL A 170 6.02 -6.20 -8.82
CA VAL A 170 7.40 -5.68 -8.93
C VAL A 170 8.29 -6.20 -7.78
N CYS A 171 7.78 -6.17 -6.54
CA CYS A 171 8.50 -6.68 -5.38
C CYS A 171 8.73 -8.19 -5.47
N ALA A 172 7.73 -8.97 -5.87
CA ALA A 172 7.85 -10.42 -6.02
C ALA A 172 8.85 -10.80 -7.12
N SER A 173 8.80 -10.11 -8.26
CA SER A 173 9.78 -10.30 -9.35
C SER A 173 11.20 -9.95 -8.91
N SER A 174 11.38 -8.84 -8.19
CA SER A 174 12.68 -8.44 -7.64
C SER A 174 13.20 -9.47 -6.63
N MET A 175 12.34 -9.96 -5.74
CA MET A 175 12.70 -10.98 -4.75
C MET A 175 13.07 -12.31 -5.39
N THR A 176 12.37 -12.70 -6.46
CA THR A 176 12.67 -13.91 -7.24
C THR A 176 14.05 -13.83 -7.87
N GLN A 177 14.42 -12.67 -8.42
CA GLN A 177 15.78 -12.45 -8.94
C GLN A 177 16.85 -12.61 -7.86
N VAL A 178 16.59 -12.13 -6.64
CA VAL A 178 17.50 -12.31 -5.50
C VAL A 178 17.61 -13.78 -5.11
N ALA A 179 16.48 -14.50 -5.01
CA ALA A 179 16.45 -15.90 -4.60
C ALA A 179 17.15 -16.85 -5.59
N ILE A 180 17.16 -16.51 -6.89
CA ILE A 180 17.82 -17.31 -7.93
C ILE A 180 19.34 -17.06 -7.99
N ARG A 181 19.81 -15.89 -7.52
CA ARG A 181 21.25 -15.57 -7.52
C ARG A 181 22.04 -16.44 -6.55
N ASN A 182 23.32 -16.67 -6.87
CA ASN A 182 24.27 -17.28 -5.95
C ASN A 182 24.84 -16.22 -4.99
N GLY A 183 24.94 -16.55 -3.71
CA GLY A 183 25.47 -15.67 -2.65
C GLY A 183 27.00 -15.46 -2.71
N HIS A 184 27.68 -16.09 -3.67
CA HIS A 184 29.13 -16.05 -3.89
C HIS A 184 29.75 -14.64 -3.73
N TYR A 185 29.14 -13.60 -4.33
CA TYR A 185 29.66 -12.23 -4.24
C TYR A 185 29.62 -11.65 -2.82
N ALA A 186 28.56 -11.94 -2.05
CA ALA A 186 28.44 -11.47 -0.67
C ALA A 186 29.44 -12.19 0.25
N TYR A 187 29.65 -13.49 0.02
CA TYR A 187 30.61 -14.32 0.75
C TYR A 187 32.05 -13.81 0.54
N HIS A 188 32.52 -13.72 -0.71
CA HIS A 188 33.90 -13.28 -0.98
C HIS A 188 34.19 -11.82 -0.66
N PHE A 189 33.18 -10.93 -0.74
CA PHE A 189 33.35 -9.55 -0.30
C PHE A 189 33.72 -9.46 1.20
N SER A 190 33.20 -10.37 2.02
CA SER A 190 33.53 -10.45 3.44
C SER A 190 34.86 -11.16 3.72
N GLU A 191 35.15 -12.25 3.00
CA GLU A 191 36.38 -13.04 3.12
C GLU A 191 37.63 -12.21 2.76
N ASN A 192 37.58 -11.44 1.66
CA ASN A 192 38.68 -10.59 1.20
C ASN A 192 39.02 -9.40 2.12
N ARG A 193 38.19 -9.08 3.13
CA ARG A 193 38.50 -8.06 4.15
C ARG A 193 39.05 -8.64 5.45
N ILE A 194 38.86 -9.93 5.71
CA ILE A 194 39.29 -10.58 6.96
C ILE A 194 40.69 -11.20 6.80
N ILE A 195 41.04 -11.68 5.59
CA ILE A 195 42.36 -12.29 5.33
C ILE A 195 43.54 -11.29 5.21
N PRO A 196 43.43 -9.99 4.86
CA PRO A 196 44.59 -9.11 4.84
C PRO A 196 45.01 -8.56 6.23
N MET A 197 44.39 -9.01 7.34
CA MET A 197 44.72 -8.57 8.71
C MET A 197 45.18 -9.70 9.65
N LEU A 198 45.65 -10.82 9.10
CA LEU A 198 46.45 -11.84 9.81
C LEU A 198 47.76 -12.07 9.05
#